data_AF-A0A523EFH1-F1
#
_entry.id   AF-A0A523EFH1-F1
#
_cell.length_a   1.000
_cell.length_b   1.000
_cell.length_c   1.000
_cell.angle_alpha   90.00
_cell.angle_beta   90.00
_cell.angle_gamma   90.00
#
_symmetry.space_group_name_H-M   'P 1'
#
loop_
_entity.id
_entity.type
_entity.pdbx_description
1 polymer ?
#
loop_
_entity_poly.entity_id
_entity_poly.type
_entity_poly.pdbx_seq_one_letter_code
_entity_poly.pdbx_strand_id
1 'polypeptide(L)' 'GHAAGPTIGMWDNQGPTPVRGDWKLFPDTGYAIEGNIRAQVPEWDNQWVQIKLEQSAVFDGNRVLYLAGRQTRWHVIK' A
#
# COMPACT_ATOMS: atom_id res chain seq x y z
N GLY A 1 6.77 2.26 -5.72
CA GLY A 1 7.21 3.16 -6.81
C GLY A 1 5.96 3.56 -7.57
N HIS A 2 5.63 4.85 -7.64
CA HIS A 2 4.28 5.25 -8.01
C HIS A 2 3.94 4.95 -9.48
N ALA A 3 3.01 4.02 -9.67
CA ALA A 3 2.41 3.70 -10.96
C ALA A 3 1.42 4.80 -11.40
N ALA A 4 0.86 4.69 -12.60
CA ALA A 4 0.13 5.75 -13.31
C ALA A 4 -1.22 6.21 -12.68
N GLY A 5 -1.53 5.79 -11.46
CA GLY A 5 -2.77 6.15 -10.74
C GLY A 5 -2.53 7.09 -9.56
N PRO A 6 -3.59 7.39 -8.77
CA PRO A 6 -3.46 8.23 -7.59
C PRO A 6 -2.51 7.60 -6.57
N THR A 7 -1.81 8.45 -5.82
CA THR A 7 -0.91 8.01 -4.77
C THR A 7 -1.72 7.53 -3.57
N ILE A 8 -1.80 6.20 -3.40
CA ILE A 8 -2.46 5.60 -2.24
C ILE A 8 -1.39 5.09 -1.27
N GLY A 9 -1.24 5.80 -0.15
CA GLY A 9 -0.22 5.50 0.86
C GLY A 9 1.11 6.21 0.57
N MET A 10 2.22 5.52 0.83
CA MET A 10 3.66 5.85 0.62
C MET A 10 4.42 5.29 1.81
N TRP A 11 4.90 4.05 1.74
CA TRP A 11 5.43 3.42 2.94
C TRP A 11 6.67 4.12 3.52
N ASP A 12 7.36 4.88 2.68
CA ASP A 12 8.55 5.67 2.94
C ASP A 12 8.25 7.12 3.37
N ASN A 13 7.09 7.67 3.01
CA ASN A 13 6.71 9.05 3.31
C ASN A 13 5.35 9.17 4.01
N GLN A 14 5.40 9.35 5.33
CA GLN A 14 4.24 9.51 6.20
C GLN A 14 3.93 10.97 6.57
N GLY A 15 4.72 11.92 6.08
CA GLY A 15 4.48 13.35 6.30
C GLY A 15 3.41 13.92 5.35
N PRO A 16 3.15 15.24 5.38
CA PRO A 16 2.34 15.90 4.36
C PRO A 16 3.01 15.81 2.98
N THR A 17 2.25 15.48 1.94
CA THR A 17 2.67 15.67 0.54
C THR A 17 1.52 16.37 -0.17
N PRO A 18 1.76 17.54 -0.77
CA PRO A 18 0.77 18.23 -1.58
C PRO A 18 0.34 17.34 -2.76
N VAL A 19 -0.94 17.40 -3.15
CA VAL A 19 -1.49 16.75 -4.36
C VAL A 19 -1.28 15.23 -4.40
N ARG A 20 -2.30 14.45 -3.98
CA ARG A 20 -2.20 12.96 -3.87
C ARG A 20 -3.39 12.17 -4.43
N GLY A 21 -4.41 12.86 -4.92
CA GLY A 21 -5.64 12.25 -5.46
C GLY A 21 -6.32 13.09 -6.53
N ASP A 22 -5.64 14.13 -7.01
CA ASP A 22 -6.16 15.06 -8.00
C ASP A 22 -6.38 14.36 -9.34
N TRP A 23 -5.61 13.30 -9.59
CA TRP A 23 -5.85 12.38 -10.69
C TRP A 23 -6.91 11.35 -10.29
N LYS A 24 -8.06 11.40 -10.96
CA LYS A 24 -9.11 10.41 -10.78
C LYS A 24 -8.60 9.03 -11.22
N LEU A 25 -9.07 8.00 -10.52
CA LEU A 25 -8.85 6.63 -10.94
C LEU A 25 -9.84 6.28 -12.05
N PHE A 26 -9.33 5.96 -13.24
CA PHE A 26 -10.14 5.58 -14.40
C PHE A 26 -10.16 4.06 -14.57
N PRO A 27 -11.17 3.50 -15.26
CA PRO A 27 -11.15 2.09 -15.65
C PRO A 27 -9.83 1.72 -16.37
N ASP A 28 -9.41 0.47 -16.20
CA ASP A 28 -8.17 -0.11 -16.73
C ASP A 28 -6.87 0.58 -16.28
N THR A 29 -6.92 1.32 -15.17
CA THR A 29 -5.74 1.94 -14.56
C THR A 29 -5.03 0.97 -13.63
N GLY A 30 -3.76 0.67 -13.91
CA GLY A 30 -2.84 -0.01 -12.99
C GLY A 30 -2.16 0.99 -12.05
N TYR A 31 -2.18 0.71 -10.74
CA TYR A 31 -1.61 1.59 -9.72
C TYR A 31 -1.07 0.82 -8.50
N ALA A 32 -0.29 1.51 -7.66
CA ALA A 32 0.29 0.96 -6.44
C ALA A 32 -0.53 1.36 -5.20
N ILE A 33 -0.70 0.42 -4.27
CA ILE A 33 -1.26 0.64 -2.95
C ILE A 33 -0.16 0.36 -1.92
N GLU A 34 0.30 1.40 -1.23
CA GLU A 34 1.53 1.39 -0.43
C GLU A 34 1.25 1.67 1.06
N GLY A 35 0.80 0.66 1.79
CA GLY A 35 0.49 0.75 3.21
C GLY A 35 1.73 0.74 4.11
N ASN A 36 1.66 1.51 5.21
CA ASN A 36 2.65 1.50 6.27
C ASN A 36 1.99 1.51 7.65
N ILE A 37 2.49 0.65 8.54
CA ILE A 37 2.14 0.66 9.96
C ILE A 37 3.41 0.58 10.79
N ARG A 38 3.44 1.33 11.89
CA ARG A 38 4.47 1.27 12.93
C ARG A 38 3.78 1.02 14.26
N ALA A 39 4.20 -0.01 14.97
CA ALA A 39 3.66 -0.35 16.28
C ALA A 39 4.75 -0.94 17.17
N GLN A 40 4.62 -0.77 18.48
CA GLN A 40 5.44 -1.48 19.44
C GLN A 40 4.91 -2.90 19.60
N VAL A 41 5.81 -3.89 19.63
CA VAL A 41 5.48 -5.30 19.87
C VAL A 41 5.86 -5.65 21.32
N PRO A 42 4.88 -5.83 22.22
CA PRO A 42 5.15 -6.06 23.64
C PRO A 42 6.03 -7.29 23.91
N GLU A 43 5.84 -8.36 23.14
CA GLU A 43 6.59 -9.61 23.24
C GLU A 43 8.07 -9.45 22.86
N TRP A 44 8.44 -8.33 22.22
CA TRP A 44 9.79 -7.99 21.80
C TRP A 44 10.30 -6.77 22.59
N ASP A 45 10.03 -6.72 23.90
CA ASP A 45 10.43 -5.63 24.79
C ASP A 45 9.94 -4.24 24.31
N ASN A 46 8.71 -4.19 23.77
CA ASN A 46 8.12 -3.00 23.16
C ASN A 46 8.93 -2.42 21.99
N GLN A 47 9.71 -3.24 21.30
CA GLN A 47 10.43 -2.84 20.10
C GLN A 47 9.46 -2.29 19.05
N TRP A 48 9.83 -1.15 18.45
CA TRP A 48 9.13 -0.61 17.28
C TRP A 48 9.35 -1.51 16.06
N VAL A 49 8.26 -2.00 15.50
CA VAL A 49 8.24 -2.76 14.27
C VAL A 49 7.51 -1.95 13.21
N GLN A 50 8.06 -1.92 12.00
CA GLN A 50 7.46 -1.30 10.84
C GLN A 50 7.11 -2.38 9.81
N ILE A 51 5.86 -2.39 9.36
CA ILE A 51 5.41 -3.21 8.24
C ILE A 51 5.15 -2.28 7.07
N LYS A 52 5.82 -2.57 5.95
CA LYS A 52 5.69 -1.87 4.68
C LYS A 52 5.06 -2.85 3.69
N LEU A 53 3.90 -2.50 3.13
CA LEU A 53 3.20 -3.36 2.19
C LEU A 53 2.88 -2.56 0.94
N GLU A 54 3.50 -2.93 -0.18
CA GLU A 54 3.19 -2.41 -1.50
C GLU A 54 2.55 -3.52 -2.34
N GLN A 55 1.38 -3.25 -2.91
CA GLN A 55 0.70 -4.16 -3.81
C GLN A 55 0.24 -3.43 -5.07
N SER A 56 0.45 -4.05 -6.23
CA SER A 56 -0.09 -3.57 -7.50
C SER A 56 -1.55 -4.00 -7.67
N ALA A 57 -2.38 -3.07 -8.10
CA ALA A 57 -3.78 -3.30 -8.39
C ALA A 57 -4.23 -2.64 -9.70
N VAL A 58 -5.32 -3.14 -10.26
CA VAL A 58 -6.03 -2.54 -11.40
C VAL A 58 -7.45 -2.20 -10.97
N PHE A 59 -7.93 -1.00 -11.31
CA PHE A 59 -9.34 -0.66 -11.21
C PHE A 59 -10.02 -0.91 -12.56
N ASP A 60 -10.95 -1.84 -12.62
CA ASP A 60 -11.64 -2.23 -13.87
C ASP A 60 -12.87 -1.34 -14.20
N GLY A 61 -13.05 -0.25 -13.44
CA GLY A 61 -14.23 0.62 -13.53
C GLY A 61 -15.35 0.25 -12.56
N ASN A 62 -15.33 -0.94 -11.96
CA ASN A 62 -16.32 -1.39 -10.97
C ASN A 62 -15.68 -1.84 -9.65
N ARG A 63 -14.51 -2.47 -9.72
CA ARG A 63 -13.81 -3.05 -8.57
C ARG A 63 -12.30 -2.93 -8.72
N VAL A 64 -11.61 -3.11 -7.59
CA VAL A 64 -10.14 -3.16 -7.51
C VAL A 64 -9.70 -4.62 -7.52
N LEU A 65 -8.82 -4.95 -8.46
CA LEU A 65 -8.22 -6.27 -8.64
C LEU A 65 -6.75 -6.22 -8.22
N TYR A 66 -6.38 -6.96 -7.18
CA TYR A 66 -4.98 -7.11 -6.78
C TYR A 66 -4.29 -8.12 -7.70
N LEU A 67 -3.25 -7.71 -8.42
CA LEU A 67 -2.67 -8.50 -9.52
C LEU A 67 -2.06 -9.84 -9.07
N ALA A 68 -1.62 -9.91 -7.81
CA ALA A 68 -1.10 -11.14 -7.19
C ALA A 68 -2.00 -11.64 -6.04
N GLY A 69 -3.29 -11.25 -6.04
CA GLY A 69 -4.16 -11.42 -4.88
C GLY A 69 -3.84 -10.46 -3.74
N ARG A 70 -4.78 -10.29 -2.81
CA ARG A 70 -4.58 -9.43 -1.65
C ARG A 70 -3.82 -10.17 -0.56
N GLN A 71 -2.69 -9.63 -0.11
CA GLN A 71 -1.94 -10.22 1.00
C GLN A 71 -2.66 -9.89 2.31
N THR A 72 -3.21 -10.92 2.96
CA THR A 72 -3.97 -10.80 4.21
C THR A 72 -3.39 -11.61 5.35
N ARG A 73 -2.30 -12.33 5.08
CA ARG A 73 -1.59 -13.21 6.01
C ARG A 73 -0.09 -13.02 5.83
N TRP A 74 0.66 -13.40 6.84
CA TRP A 74 2.12 -13.40 6.79
C TRP A 74 2.65 -14.44 5.81
N HIS A 75 3.62 -14.02 5.00
CA HIS A 75 4.47 -14.93 4.26
C HIS A 75 5.76 -15.11 5.06
N VAL A 76 5.93 -16.28 5.68
CA VAL A 76 7.08 -16.59 6.53
C VAL A 76 8.05 -17.47 5.76
N ILE A 77 9.27 -16.98 5.56
CA ILE A 77 10.37 -17.76 4.99
C ILE A 77 11.04 -18.54 6.13
N LYS A 78 11.36 -19.82 5.88
CA LYS A 78 12.04 -20.70 6.84
C LYS A 78 13.44 -21.05 6.32
#